data_AF-A0A1B3JDL1-F1
#
_entry.id   AF-A0A1B3JDL1-F1
#
_cell.length_a   1.000
_cell.length_b   1.000
_cell.length_c   1.000
_cell.angle_alpha   90.00
_cell.angle_beta   90.00
_cell.angle_gamma   90.00
#
_symmetry.space_group_name_H-M   'P 1'
#
loop_
_entity.id
_entity.type
_entity.pdbx_description
1 polymer ?
#
loop_
_entity_poly.entity_id
_entity_poly.type
_entity_poly.pdbx_seq_one_letter_code
_entity_poly.pdbx_strand_id
1 'polypeptide(L)'
;MNKLTKITATALFALFLTACDKADKTTDTAKPEAAQQTEAAKAAEAAPAMSAEAQEKADYEKLIAWNQEQGVVQAQNQQKLQQELNAAAEAKDENKAKAAIEAFNKTVQASIASLDALDLKSDLIGSAKNQTKEVLTLASQLLVAQANVKTEADQKAYAEKAAELQNKMQSLAELGAQIEAKFNPAPAQPAAPNAEQPAQAPAAK
;
A
#
# COMPACT_ATOMS: atom_id res chain seq x y z
N MET A 1 -25.03 14.72 17.78
CA MET A 1 -23.64 15.12 18.14
C MET A 1 -22.70 14.03 17.62
N ASN A 2 -22.07 14.25 16.46
CA ASN A 2 -21.15 13.29 15.83
C ASN A 2 -19.72 13.74 16.12
N LYS A 3 -19.01 13.02 17.00
CA LYS A 3 -17.61 13.33 17.37
C LYS A 3 -16.63 12.15 17.17
N LEU A 4 -16.95 11.18 16.31
CA LEU A 4 -16.11 9.97 16.11
C LEU A 4 -15.62 9.74 14.67
N THR A 5 -15.73 10.72 13.76
CA THR A 5 -15.32 10.57 12.34
C THR A 5 -14.06 11.34 11.99
N LYS A 6 -13.12 11.49 12.93
CA LYS A 6 -11.88 12.29 12.73
C LYS A 6 -10.57 11.52 12.96
N ILE A 7 -10.56 10.19 13.02
CA ILE A 7 -9.32 9.40 13.23
C ILE A 7 -9.12 8.29 12.17
N THR A 8 -9.42 8.54 10.91
CA THR A 8 -9.16 7.55 9.85
C THR A 8 -8.72 8.24 8.56
N ALA A 9 -7.44 8.57 8.47
CA ALA A 9 -6.67 8.71 7.21
C ALA A 9 -5.23 9.17 7.50
N THR A 10 -5.01 9.94 8.57
CA THR A 10 -3.71 10.56 8.87
C THR A 10 -2.75 9.65 9.66
N ALA A 11 -3.22 8.54 10.23
CA ALA A 11 -2.39 7.64 11.02
C ALA A 11 -1.46 6.77 10.15
N LEU A 12 -1.93 6.32 8.98
CA LEU A 12 -1.13 5.49 8.07
C LEU A 12 0.06 6.23 7.46
N PHE A 13 -0.08 7.54 7.19
CA PHE A 13 1.01 8.35 6.63
C PHE A 13 2.03 8.81 7.69
N ALA A 14 1.61 8.93 8.97
CA ALA A 14 2.50 9.35 10.06
C ALA A 14 3.45 8.23 10.52
N LEU A 15 3.04 6.96 10.42
CA LEU A 15 3.86 5.82 10.81
C LEU A 15 5.05 5.57 9.84
N PHE A 16 4.99 6.11 8.62
CA PHE A 16 6.10 6.06 7.66
C PHE A 16 7.19 7.10 7.92
N LEU A 17 6.84 8.23 8.55
CA LEU A 17 7.77 9.33 8.78
C LEU A 17 8.55 9.19 10.10
N THR A 18 8.01 8.48 11.10
CA THR A 18 8.66 8.33 12.41
C THR A 18 9.80 7.30 12.46
N ALA A 19 10.08 6.58 11.37
CA ALA A 19 11.19 5.63 11.27
C ALA A 19 12.39 6.15 10.43
N CYS A 20 12.33 7.36 9.87
CA CYS A 20 13.43 7.99 9.14
C CYS A 20 14.13 9.12 9.93
N ASP A 21 14.12 9.06 11.26
CA ASP A 21 14.99 9.90 12.09
C ASP A 21 15.85 9.03 13.01
N LYS A 22 16.92 8.46 12.42
CA LYS A 22 18.23 8.25 13.03
C LYS A 22 19.18 7.58 12.05
N ALA A 23 19.91 8.41 11.31
CA ALA A 23 21.23 8.04 10.82
C ALA A 23 22.24 8.62 11.81
N ASP A 24 22.81 7.80 12.70
CA ASP A 24 24.10 8.10 13.31
C ASP A 24 24.98 6.84 13.33
N LYS A 25 26.26 7.11 13.18
CA LYS A 25 27.36 6.26 12.72
C LYS A 25 27.70 5.15 13.72
N THR A 26 28.19 4.03 13.19
CA THR A 26 29.46 3.45 13.66
C THR A 26 30.09 2.58 12.57
N THR A 27 31.30 3.00 12.18
CA THR A 27 32.31 2.19 11.50
C THR A 27 33.00 1.34 12.56
N ASP A 28 33.22 0.05 12.30
CA ASP A 28 34.40 -0.63 12.82
C ASP A 28 34.87 -1.73 11.86
N THR A 29 36.19 -1.88 11.83
CA THR A 29 37.03 -2.51 10.83
C THR A 29 37.69 -3.70 11.47
N ALA A 30 37.60 -4.89 10.89
CA ALA A 30 38.53 -5.98 11.22
C ALA A 30 38.95 -6.76 9.95
N LYS A 31 40.27 -6.81 9.77
CA LYS A 31 41.09 -7.33 8.67
C LYS A 31 41.34 -8.86 8.82
N PRO A 32 41.76 -9.63 7.78
CA PRO A 32 41.49 -11.07 7.65
C PRO A 32 42.66 -11.98 8.03
N GLU A 33 42.37 -13.28 8.18
CA GLU A 33 43.34 -14.37 8.08
C GLU A 33 42.79 -15.55 7.27
N ALA A 34 43.71 -16.24 6.60
CA ALA A 34 43.49 -17.11 5.46
C ALA A 34 43.65 -18.61 5.78
N ALA A 35 43.21 -19.39 4.79
CA ALA A 35 43.65 -20.74 4.40
C ALA A 35 42.93 -21.94 5.03
N GLN A 36 42.04 -22.56 4.23
CA GLN A 36 42.34 -23.86 3.64
C GLN A 36 41.51 -24.10 2.37
N GLN A 37 42.22 -24.35 1.26
CA GLN A 37 41.68 -24.96 0.04
C GLN A 37 41.60 -26.48 0.22
N THR A 38 40.51 -27.11 -0.21
CA THR A 38 40.52 -28.43 -0.86
C THR A 38 39.31 -28.55 -1.79
N GLU A 39 39.63 -28.79 -3.06
CA GLU A 39 38.91 -29.30 -4.24
C GLU A 39 37.37 -29.47 -4.32
N ALA A 40 36.86 -28.90 -5.43
CA ALA A 40 36.00 -29.51 -6.44
C ALA A 40 34.58 -30.00 -6.07
N ALA A 41 33.60 -29.13 -6.27
CA ALA A 41 32.40 -29.43 -7.07
C ALA A 41 31.73 -28.13 -7.51
N LYS A 42 31.51 -27.99 -8.82
CA LYS A 42 30.66 -26.97 -9.43
C LYS A 42 29.22 -27.22 -9.00
N ALA A 43 28.82 -26.71 -7.84
CA ALA A 43 27.43 -26.53 -7.48
C ALA A 43 27.06 -25.11 -7.89
N ALA A 44 25.98 -24.97 -8.65
CA ALA A 44 25.38 -23.67 -8.91
C ALA A 44 25.22 -22.94 -7.57
N GLU A 45 25.81 -21.75 -7.49
CA GLU A 45 25.74 -20.85 -6.36
C GLU A 45 24.29 -20.38 -6.22
N ALA A 46 23.46 -21.21 -5.61
CA ALA A 46 22.20 -20.77 -5.03
C ALA A 46 22.61 -19.92 -3.83
N ALA A 47 22.43 -18.60 -3.95
CA ALA A 47 22.42 -17.71 -2.80
C ALA A 47 21.63 -18.38 -1.66
N PRO A 48 22.04 -18.23 -0.39
CA PRO A 48 21.30 -18.81 0.72
C PRO A 48 19.84 -18.35 0.60
N ALA A 49 18.94 -19.32 0.38
CA ALA A 49 17.52 -19.03 0.27
C ALA A 49 17.09 -18.38 1.59
N MET A 50 16.60 -17.15 1.52
CA MET A 50 16.02 -16.48 2.68
C MET A 50 14.84 -17.33 3.20
N SER A 51 14.57 -17.27 4.51
CA SER A 51 13.36 -17.88 5.04
C SER A 51 12.13 -17.23 4.41
N ALA A 52 11.01 -17.97 4.34
CA ALA A 52 9.76 -17.43 3.80
C ALA A 52 9.32 -16.14 4.53
N GLU A 53 9.54 -16.06 5.85
CA GLU A 53 9.25 -14.86 6.65
C GLU A 53 10.16 -13.67 6.29
N ALA A 54 11.46 -13.92 6.11
CA ALA A 54 12.41 -12.87 5.71
C ALA A 54 12.15 -12.40 4.28
N GLN A 55 11.81 -13.32 3.37
CA GLN A 55 11.41 -13.01 1.99
C GLN A 55 10.15 -12.15 1.96
N GLU A 56 9.13 -12.52 2.74
CA GLU A 56 7.89 -11.76 2.78
C GLU A 56 8.09 -10.35 3.36
N LYS A 57 8.91 -10.21 4.41
CA LYS A 57 9.28 -8.89 4.95
C LYS A 57 10.00 -8.04 3.91
N ALA A 58 10.92 -8.63 3.14
CA ALA A 58 11.62 -7.92 2.07
C ALA A 58 10.66 -7.47 0.95
N ASP A 59 9.68 -8.31 0.59
CA ASP A 59 8.66 -7.95 -0.40
C ASP A 59 7.72 -6.86 0.11
N TYR A 60 7.36 -6.89 1.40
CA TYR A 60 6.61 -5.81 2.04
C TYR A 60 7.38 -4.49 1.99
N GLU A 61 8.67 -4.48 2.34
CA GLU A 61 9.52 -3.29 2.29
C GLU A 61 9.64 -2.72 0.86
N LYS A 62 9.74 -3.57 -0.17
CA LYS A 62 9.70 -3.12 -1.58
C LYS A 62 8.38 -2.44 -1.93
N LEU A 63 7.25 -3.05 -1.56
CA LEU A 63 5.92 -2.49 -1.85
C LEU A 63 5.72 -1.13 -1.17
N ILE A 64 6.23 -1.01 0.06
CA ILE A 64 6.25 0.21 0.84
C ILE A 64 7.11 1.31 0.17
N ALA A 65 8.32 0.98 -0.28
CA ALA A 65 9.18 1.94 -0.96
C ALA A 65 8.51 2.45 -2.24
N TRP A 66 7.97 1.53 -3.04
CA TRP A 66 7.18 1.87 -4.21
C TRP A 66 6.01 2.81 -3.87
N ASN A 67 5.26 2.53 -2.80
CA ASN A 67 4.12 3.36 -2.42
C ASN A 67 4.51 4.79 -2.04
N GLN A 68 5.64 4.97 -1.34
CA GLN A 68 6.17 6.29 -1.01
C GLN A 68 6.55 7.08 -2.27
N GLU A 69 7.23 6.44 -3.23
CA GLU A 69 7.54 7.06 -4.52
C GLU A 69 6.27 7.45 -5.28
N GLN A 70 5.26 6.56 -5.29
CA GLN A 70 3.98 6.84 -5.93
C GLN A 70 3.21 7.96 -5.25
N GLY A 71 3.36 8.19 -3.95
CA GLY A 71 2.69 9.29 -3.25
C GLY A 71 3.04 10.66 -3.85
N VAL A 72 4.32 10.88 -4.18
CA VAL A 72 4.78 12.10 -4.84
C VAL A 72 4.23 12.21 -6.27
N VAL A 73 4.33 11.11 -7.04
CA VAL A 73 3.86 11.04 -8.43
C VAL A 73 2.34 11.30 -8.51
N GLN A 74 1.57 10.67 -7.63
CA GLN A 74 0.12 10.82 -7.57
C GLN A 74 -0.29 12.24 -7.20
N ALA A 75 0.38 12.87 -6.23
CA ALA A 75 0.11 14.25 -5.85
C ALA A 75 0.35 15.22 -7.03
N GLN A 76 1.46 15.06 -7.74
CA GLN A 76 1.75 15.87 -8.93
C GLN A 76 0.74 15.65 -10.05
N ASN A 77 0.37 14.40 -10.33
CA ASN A 77 -0.58 14.08 -11.40
C ASN A 77 -2.00 14.57 -11.08
N GLN A 78 -2.44 14.47 -9.82
CA GLN A 78 -3.72 15.04 -9.39
C GLN A 78 -3.74 16.58 -9.49
N GLN A 79 -2.66 17.24 -9.07
CA GLN A 79 -2.54 18.69 -9.23
C GLN A 79 -2.61 19.09 -10.70
N LYS A 80 -1.88 18.39 -11.57
CA LYS A 80 -1.89 18.63 -13.02
C LYS A 80 -3.28 18.43 -13.63
N LEU A 81 -3.95 17.33 -13.29
CA LEU A 81 -5.32 17.06 -13.73
C LEU A 81 -6.26 18.20 -13.32
N GLN A 82 -6.22 18.65 -12.07
CA GLN A 82 -7.06 19.74 -11.59
C GLN A 82 -6.81 21.05 -12.37
N GLN A 83 -5.54 21.38 -12.66
CA GLN A 83 -5.20 22.55 -13.46
C GLN A 83 -5.74 22.45 -14.89
N GLU A 84 -5.57 21.30 -15.54
CA GLU A 84 -6.03 21.07 -16.91
C GLU A 84 -7.56 21.07 -17.02
N LEU A 85 -8.26 20.51 -16.04
CA LEU A 85 -9.72 20.55 -15.96
C LEU A 85 -10.24 21.97 -15.71
N ASN A 86 -9.60 22.75 -14.84
CA ASN A 86 -9.96 24.16 -14.64
C ASN A 86 -9.77 24.96 -15.93
N ALA A 87 -8.63 24.79 -16.60
CA ALA A 87 -8.35 25.47 -17.86
C ALA A 87 -9.27 25.01 -19.01
N ALA A 88 -9.82 23.79 -18.95
CA ALA A 88 -10.86 23.32 -19.86
C ALA A 88 -12.22 23.96 -19.55
N ALA A 89 -12.58 24.07 -18.28
CA ALA A 89 -13.81 24.71 -17.83
C ALA A 89 -13.83 26.22 -18.18
N GLU A 90 -12.73 26.94 -17.97
CA GLU A 90 -12.58 28.34 -18.36
C GLU A 90 -12.74 28.55 -19.87
N ALA A 91 -12.18 27.62 -20.66
CA ALA A 91 -12.30 27.62 -22.11
C ALA A 91 -13.65 27.08 -22.62
N LYS A 92 -14.49 26.50 -21.74
CA LYS A 92 -15.70 25.74 -22.09
C LYS A 92 -15.45 24.66 -23.14
N ASP A 93 -14.29 24.00 -23.04
CA ASP A 93 -13.82 23.00 -24.00
C ASP A 93 -13.88 21.59 -23.41
N GLU A 94 -14.93 20.86 -23.75
CA GLU A 94 -15.14 19.48 -23.31
C GLU A 94 -14.06 18.53 -23.84
N ASN A 95 -13.52 18.77 -25.03
CA ASN A 95 -12.47 17.92 -25.60
C ASN A 95 -11.17 18.09 -24.83
N LYS A 96 -10.88 19.31 -24.37
CA LYS A 96 -9.73 19.59 -23.49
C LYS A 96 -9.88 18.90 -22.14
N ALA A 97 -11.09 18.86 -21.57
CA ALA A 97 -11.35 18.12 -20.33
C ALA A 97 -11.13 16.61 -20.51
N LYS A 98 -11.60 16.04 -21.62
CA LYS A 98 -11.37 14.63 -21.97
C LYS A 98 -9.89 14.32 -22.17
N ALA A 99 -9.16 15.17 -22.89
CA ALA A 99 -7.73 15.01 -23.10
C ALA A 99 -6.95 15.05 -21.78
N ALA A 100 -7.34 15.91 -20.83
CA ALA A 100 -6.75 15.95 -19.49
C ALA A 100 -6.96 14.64 -18.72
N ILE A 101 -8.18 14.09 -18.75
CA ILE A 101 -8.51 12.80 -18.13
C ILE A 101 -7.72 11.66 -18.77
N GLU A 102 -7.61 11.62 -20.10
CA GLU A 102 -6.81 10.62 -20.81
C GLU A 102 -5.31 10.73 -20.47
N ALA A 103 -4.78 11.95 -20.38
CA ALA A 103 -3.41 12.19 -19.98
C ALA A 103 -3.15 11.71 -18.54
N PHE A 104 -4.04 12.04 -17.61
CA PHE A 104 -3.96 11.53 -16.24
C PHE A 104 -4.01 10.00 -16.21
N ASN A 105 -4.90 9.37 -16.95
CA ASN A 105 -5.00 7.92 -16.98
C ASN A 105 -3.75 7.24 -17.56
N LYS A 106 -3.04 7.86 -18.51
CA LYS A 106 -1.72 7.36 -18.92
C LYS A 106 -0.71 7.34 -17.77
N THR A 107 -0.76 8.33 -16.88
CA THR A 107 0.11 8.34 -15.68
C THR A 107 -0.27 7.23 -14.71
N VAL A 108 -1.58 6.94 -14.53
CA VAL A 108 -2.05 5.82 -13.72
C VAL A 108 -1.57 4.48 -14.32
N GLN A 109 -1.62 4.33 -15.64
CA GLN A 109 -1.11 3.13 -16.30
C GLN A 109 0.40 2.97 -16.16
N ALA A 110 1.16 4.07 -16.14
CA ALA A 110 2.58 4.03 -15.84
C ALA A 110 2.84 3.59 -14.39
N SER A 111 2.05 4.07 -13.42
CA SER A 111 2.10 3.62 -12.03
C SER A 111 1.77 2.12 -11.93
N ILE A 112 0.74 1.64 -12.61
CA ILE A 112 0.40 0.20 -12.67
C ILE A 112 1.54 -0.62 -13.27
N ALA A 113 2.15 -0.17 -14.37
CA ALA A 113 3.29 -0.85 -14.97
C ALA A 113 4.49 -0.92 -14.01
N SER A 114 4.76 0.17 -13.27
CA SER A 114 5.81 0.18 -12.25
C SER A 114 5.51 -0.75 -11.08
N LEU A 115 4.24 -0.90 -10.71
CA LEU A 115 3.79 -1.85 -9.70
C LEU A 115 3.99 -3.29 -10.17
N ASP A 116 3.58 -3.60 -11.40
CA ASP A 116 3.73 -4.94 -11.99
C ASP A 116 5.20 -5.35 -12.11
N ALA A 117 6.11 -4.39 -12.33
CA ALA A 117 7.55 -4.62 -12.37
C ALA A 117 8.17 -5.01 -11.02
N LEU A 118 7.45 -4.86 -9.90
CA LEU A 118 7.94 -5.32 -8.59
C LEU A 118 7.97 -6.86 -8.56
N ASP A 119 9.17 -7.40 -8.37
CA ASP A 119 9.38 -8.82 -8.10
C ASP A 119 9.09 -9.14 -6.63
N LEU A 120 7.84 -9.53 -6.38
CA LEU A 120 7.30 -9.93 -5.09
C LEU A 120 7.01 -11.43 -5.12
N LYS A 121 7.53 -12.17 -4.15
CA LYS A 121 7.44 -13.63 -4.04
C LYS A 121 6.38 -14.09 -3.04
N SER A 122 6.04 -13.28 -2.04
CA SER A 122 4.98 -13.61 -1.08
C SER A 122 3.59 -13.59 -1.71
N ASP A 123 2.77 -14.60 -1.40
CA ASP A 123 1.36 -14.66 -1.78
C ASP A 123 0.53 -13.51 -1.18
N LEU A 124 0.75 -13.17 0.10
CA LEU A 124 0.01 -12.11 0.78
C LEU A 124 0.31 -10.75 0.15
N ILE A 125 1.59 -10.44 -0.02
CA ILE A 125 2.02 -9.17 -0.60
C ILE A 125 1.68 -9.12 -2.10
N GLY A 126 1.81 -10.24 -2.81
CA GLY A 126 1.39 -10.38 -4.21
C GLY A 126 -0.12 -10.16 -4.41
N SER A 127 -0.95 -10.64 -3.48
CA SER A 127 -2.39 -10.39 -3.47
C SER A 127 -2.71 -8.90 -3.29
N ALA A 128 -2.02 -8.23 -2.35
CA ALA A 128 -2.17 -6.78 -2.16
C ALA A 128 -1.72 -5.98 -3.38
N LYS A 129 -0.61 -6.38 -4.03
CA LYS A 129 -0.17 -5.81 -5.32
C LYS A 129 -1.27 -5.91 -6.37
N ASN A 130 -1.83 -7.11 -6.56
CA ASN A 130 -2.85 -7.35 -7.57
C ASN A 130 -4.14 -6.57 -7.29
N GLN A 131 -4.63 -6.55 -6.04
CA GLN A 131 -5.80 -5.75 -5.66
C GLN A 131 -5.57 -4.25 -5.85
N THR A 132 -4.37 -3.75 -5.53
CA THR A 132 -3.99 -2.35 -5.81
C THR A 132 -4.08 -2.03 -7.29
N LYS A 133 -3.59 -2.92 -8.17
CA LYS A 133 -3.70 -2.76 -9.62
C LYS A 133 -5.15 -2.72 -10.11
N GLU A 134 -5.99 -3.63 -9.62
CA GLU A 134 -7.41 -3.68 -9.99
C GLU A 134 -8.14 -2.39 -9.58
N VAL A 135 -7.87 -1.88 -8.36
CA VAL A 135 -8.42 -0.61 -7.88
C VAL A 135 -7.97 0.56 -8.77
N LEU A 136 -6.68 0.68 -9.07
CA LEU A 136 -6.16 1.74 -9.94
C LEU A 136 -6.74 1.65 -11.36
N THR A 137 -6.87 0.44 -11.89
CA THR A 137 -7.44 0.19 -13.23
C THR A 137 -8.90 0.62 -13.26
N LEU A 138 -9.73 0.15 -12.33
CA LEU A 138 -11.15 0.50 -12.25
C LEU A 138 -11.36 1.99 -12.03
N ALA A 139 -10.60 2.63 -11.14
CA ALA A 139 -10.68 4.07 -10.91
C ALA A 139 -10.38 4.87 -12.19
N SER A 140 -9.34 4.47 -12.96
CA SER A 140 -8.99 5.13 -14.23
C SER A 140 -10.10 4.96 -15.29
N GLN A 141 -10.68 3.76 -15.38
CA GLN A 141 -11.79 3.48 -16.28
C GLN A 141 -13.05 4.27 -15.89
N LEU A 142 -13.31 4.39 -14.58
CA LEU A 142 -14.46 5.12 -14.07
C LEU A 142 -14.36 6.61 -14.40
N LEU A 143 -13.16 7.21 -14.33
CA LEU A 143 -12.94 8.60 -14.72
C LEU A 143 -13.20 8.83 -16.23
N VAL A 144 -12.76 7.91 -17.10
CA VAL A 144 -13.09 7.96 -18.54
C VAL A 144 -14.58 7.78 -18.76
N ALA A 145 -15.21 6.83 -18.08
CA ALA A 145 -16.63 6.58 -18.20
C ALA A 145 -17.42 7.82 -17.81
N GLN A 146 -17.08 8.47 -16.68
CA GLN A 146 -17.70 9.71 -16.20
C GLN A 146 -17.70 10.80 -17.27
N ALA A 147 -16.56 10.99 -17.95
CA ALA A 147 -16.42 12.00 -19.00
C ALA A 147 -17.24 11.70 -20.27
N ASN A 148 -17.76 10.48 -20.40
CA ASN A 148 -18.48 10.00 -21.59
C ASN A 148 -19.92 9.56 -21.30
N VAL A 149 -20.42 9.69 -20.07
CA VAL A 149 -21.81 9.38 -19.74
C VAL A 149 -22.76 10.30 -20.52
N LYS A 150 -23.60 9.72 -21.37
CA LYS A 150 -24.63 10.46 -22.14
C LYS A 150 -26.01 9.84 -22.03
N THR A 151 -26.07 8.53 -21.82
CA THR A 151 -27.30 7.75 -21.83
C THR A 151 -27.56 7.08 -20.48
N GLU A 152 -28.78 6.60 -20.26
CA GLU A 152 -29.11 5.77 -19.09
C GLU A 152 -28.29 4.46 -19.06
N ALA A 153 -27.97 3.90 -20.23
CA ALA A 153 -27.10 2.73 -20.32
C ALA A 153 -25.68 3.04 -19.83
N ASP A 154 -25.14 4.22 -20.18
CA ASP A 154 -23.83 4.66 -19.68
C ASP A 154 -23.85 4.91 -18.17
N GLN A 155 -24.94 5.49 -17.64
CA GLN A 155 -25.11 5.67 -16.20
C GLN A 155 -25.14 4.33 -15.46
N LYS A 156 -25.85 3.34 -15.99
CA LYS A 156 -25.88 1.99 -15.40
C LYS A 156 -24.49 1.34 -15.42
N ALA A 157 -23.80 1.38 -16.55
CA ALA A 157 -22.45 0.84 -16.68
C ALA A 157 -21.44 1.56 -15.78
N TYR A 158 -21.60 2.86 -15.57
CA TYR A 158 -20.82 3.63 -14.60
C TYR A 158 -21.09 3.17 -13.17
N ALA A 159 -22.37 3.03 -12.79
CA ALA A 159 -22.76 2.59 -11.45
C ALA A 159 -22.26 1.18 -11.11
N GLU A 160 -22.32 0.25 -12.07
CA GLU A 160 -21.78 -1.11 -11.93
C GLU A 160 -20.26 -1.09 -11.67
N LYS A 161 -19.50 -0.33 -12.46
CA LYS A 161 -18.06 -0.16 -12.23
C LYS A 161 -17.74 0.54 -10.91
N ALA A 162 -18.54 1.52 -10.50
CA ALA A 162 -18.37 2.19 -9.21
C ALA A 162 -18.59 1.23 -8.03
N ALA A 163 -19.61 0.36 -8.13
CA ALA A 163 -19.84 -0.69 -7.14
C ALA A 163 -18.70 -1.72 -7.12
N GLU A 164 -18.18 -2.13 -8.28
CA GLU A 164 -17.03 -3.01 -8.37
C GLU A 164 -15.78 -2.39 -7.72
N LEU A 165 -15.49 -1.13 -8.02
CA LEU A 165 -14.40 -0.37 -7.41
C LEU A 165 -14.54 -0.34 -5.88
N GLN A 166 -15.75 -0.09 -5.36
CA GLN A 166 -16.01 -0.10 -3.92
C GLN A 166 -15.69 -1.45 -3.28
N ASN A 167 -16.11 -2.56 -3.91
CA ASN A 167 -15.80 -3.91 -3.42
C ASN A 167 -14.30 -4.18 -3.41
N LYS A 168 -13.58 -3.81 -4.47
CA LYS A 168 -12.11 -3.99 -4.56
C LYS A 168 -11.38 -3.14 -3.52
N MET A 169 -11.83 -1.90 -3.28
CA MET A 169 -11.28 -1.05 -2.21
C MET A 169 -11.48 -1.67 -0.84
N GLN A 170 -12.62 -2.32 -0.59
CA GLN A 170 -12.86 -3.02 0.68
C GLN A 170 -11.94 -4.23 0.85
N SER A 171 -11.82 -5.08 -0.18
CA SER A 171 -10.87 -6.21 -0.15
C SER A 171 -9.42 -5.76 0.03
N LEU A 172 -9.04 -4.64 -0.59
CA LEU A 172 -7.71 -4.06 -0.40
C LEU A 172 -7.50 -3.57 1.04
N ALA A 173 -8.52 -2.96 1.66
CA ALA A 173 -8.45 -2.53 3.06
C ALA A 173 -8.29 -3.74 4.02
N GLU A 174 -9.01 -4.84 3.75
CA GLU A 174 -8.88 -6.08 4.53
C GLU A 174 -7.49 -6.71 4.40
N LEU A 175 -6.90 -6.70 3.20
CA LEU A 175 -5.51 -7.12 3.00
C LEU A 175 -4.53 -6.18 3.71
N GLY A 176 -4.76 -4.87 3.65
CA GLY A 176 -3.96 -3.88 4.37
C GLY A 176 -3.94 -4.15 5.88
N ALA A 177 -5.11 -4.43 6.48
CA ALA A 177 -5.20 -4.77 7.89
C ALA A 177 -4.47 -6.09 8.25
N GLN A 178 -4.54 -7.10 7.38
CA GLN A 178 -3.80 -8.36 7.58
C GLN A 178 -2.29 -8.16 7.51
N ILE A 179 -1.82 -7.34 6.56
CA ILE A 179 -0.40 -7.00 6.41
C ILE A 179 0.07 -6.18 7.61
N GLU A 180 -0.70 -5.17 8.05
CA GLU A 180 -0.37 -4.36 9.23
C GLU A 180 -0.28 -5.22 10.49
N ALA A 181 -1.26 -6.09 10.73
CA ALA A 181 -1.24 -7.01 11.87
C ALA A 181 -0.01 -7.93 11.88
N LYS A 182 0.53 -8.28 10.71
CA LYS A 182 1.69 -9.15 10.57
C LYS A 182 3.03 -8.40 10.72
N PHE A 183 3.17 -7.22 10.12
CA PHE A 183 4.45 -6.50 10.04
C PHE A 183 4.58 -5.32 11.00
N ASN A 184 3.47 -4.82 11.54
CA ASN A 184 3.43 -3.75 12.52
C ASN A 184 2.35 -4.04 13.59
N PRO A 185 2.45 -5.17 14.33
CA PRO A 185 1.46 -5.50 15.34
C PRO A 185 1.39 -4.38 16.38
N ALA A 186 0.17 -4.01 16.76
CA ALA A 186 -0.03 -3.08 17.87
C ALA A 186 0.75 -3.58 19.10
N PRO A 187 1.39 -2.69 19.87
CA PRO A 187 2.12 -3.09 21.07
C PRO A 187 1.16 -3.87 21.97
N ALA A 188 1.57 -5.07 22.38
CA ALA A 188 0.80 -5.90 23.29
C ALA A 188 0.47 -5.06 24.53
N GLN A 189 -0.82 -4.81 24.78
CA GLN A 189 -1.22 -4.19 26.04
C GLN A 189 -0.71 -5.10 27.16
N PRO A 190 -0.03 -4.56 28.18
CA PRO A 190 0.33 -5.34 29.35
C PRO A 190 -0.95 -6.00 29.86
N ALA A 191 -0.92 -7.33 30.01
CA ALA A 191 -2.00 -8.04 30.67
C ALA A 191 -2.23 -7.32 32.01
N ALA A 192 -3.43 -6.74 32.18
CA ALA A 192 -3.80 -6.16 33.46
C ALA A 192 -3.55 -7.25 34.51
N PRO A 193 -2.76 -7.00 35.57
CA PRO A 193 -2.55 -7.99 36.59
C PRO A 193 -3.93 -8.42 37.09
N ASN A 194 -4.22 -9.71 37.01
CA ASN A 194 -5.42 -10.31 37.58
C ASN A 194 -5.59 -9.73 38.97
N ALA A 195 -6.64 -8.93 39.18
CA ALA A 195 -7.05 -8.56 40.51
C ALA A 195 -7.36 -9.86 41.24
N GLU A 196 -6.47 -10.24 42.16
CA GLU A 196 -6.69 -11.32 43.10
C GLU A 196 -8.07 -11.13 43.73
N GLN A 197 -8.95 -12.08 43.42
CA GLN A 197 -10.24 -12.25 44.05
C GLN A 197 -10.01 -12.38 45.57
N PRO A 198 -10.55 -11.49 46.42
CA PRO A 198 -10.38 -11.65 47.86
C PRO A 198 -11.06 -12.94 48.31
N ALA A 199 -10.28 -13.79 48.98
CA ALA A 199 -10.74 -15.02 49.60
C ALA A 199 -11.91 -14.74 50.56
N GLN A 200 -13.07 -15.34 50.28
CA GLN A 200 -14.16 -15.43 51.26
C GLN A 200 -13.72 -16.37 52.38
N ALA A 201 -13.49 -15.84 53.57
CA ALA A 201 -13.37 -16.63 54.78
C ALA A 201 -14.78 -17.04 55.27
N PRO A 202 -15.01 -18.30 55.64
CA PRO A 202 -16.28 -18.74 56.21
C PRO A 202 -16.35 -18.32 57.69
N ALA A 203 -17.35 -17.53 58.05
CA ALA A 203 -17.67 -17.27 59.45
C ALA A 203 -18.76 -18.25 59.90
N ALA A 204 -18.33 -19.25 60.67
CA ALA A 204 -19.18 -20.07 61.52
C ALA A 204 -19.40 -19.35 62.85
N LYS A 205 -20.66 -19.03 63.20
CA LYS A 205 -21.31 -19.41 64.46
C LYS A 205 -22.78 -19.03 64.46
#